data_AF-A0A816C2G9-F1
#
_entry.id   AF-A0A816C2G9-F1
#
_cell.length_a   1.000
_cell.length_b   1.000
_cell.length_c   1.000
_cell.angle_alpha   90.00
_cell.angle_beta   90.00
_cell.angle_gamma   90.00
#
_symmetry.space_group_name_H-M   'P 1'
#
loop_
_entity.id
_entity.type
_entity.pdbx_description
1 polymer ?
#
loop_
_entity_poly.entity_id
_entity_poly.type
_entity_poly.pdbx_seq_one_letter_code
_entity_poly.pdbx_strand_id
1 'polypeptide(L)'
;MQSNICTVIDETSSFSSSFSSTEVRISKTTTNKQKPTLAVNGYDFQMKNYNKAKTIKFWRCADRNCSALLHTNLNDEFVRFSRNIADHSHLPNPATLEIRTLREKMRQLAEHELLPLQEITEQEMMALALALAPQEHIPSLFDRLSEELDEDERNQLDVLFKNFQTQWMR
;
A
#
# COMPACT_ATOMS: atom_id res chain seq x y z
N MET A 1 -29.97 -38.51 -20.77
CA MET A 1 -30.52 -37.32 -20.07
C MET A 1 -30.44 -37.60 -18.58
N GLN A 2 -29.31 -37.23 -17.97
CA GLN A 2 -29.05 -37.46 -16.55
C GLN A 2 -29.21 -36.13 -15.82
N SER A 3 -30.21 -36.08 -14.95
CA SER A 3 -30.49 -34.98 -14.04
C SER A 3 -29.66 -35.17 -12.76
N ASN A 4 -28.65 -34.33 -12.55
CA ASN A 4 -27.96 -34.22 -11.27
C ASN A 4 -28.49 -32.99 -10.54
N ILE A 5 -29.34 -33.26 -9.54
CA ILE A 5 -29.74 -32.30 -8.52
C ILE A 5 -28.58 -32.22 -7.53
N CYS A 6 -27.86 -31.09 -7.55
CA CYS A 6 -26.81 -30.82 -6.58
C CYS A 6 -27.42 -29.98 -5.46
N THR A 7 -27.53 -30.61 -4.29
CA THR A 7 -27.99 -30.03 -3.03
C THR A 7 -26.98 -28.98 -2.58
N VAL A 8 -27.36 -27.69 -2.61
CA VAL A 8 -26.57 -26.62 -2.00
C VAL A 8 -26.90 -26.64 -0.52
N ILE A 9 -25.93 -27.03 0.29
CA ILE A 9 -26.01 -27.03 1.74
C ILE A 9 -25.65 -25.61 2.21
N ASP A 10 -26.60 -24.96 2.88
CA ASP A 10 -26.42 -23.72 3.62
C ASP A 10 -25.36 -23.92 4.71
N GLU A 11 -24.18 -23.35 4.52
CA GLU A 11 -23.32 -22.99 5.64
C GLU A 11 -23.55 -21.51 5.96
N THR A 12 -24.47 -21.31 6.89
CA THR A 12 -24.69 -20.08 7.63
C THR A 12 -23.46 -19.77 8.49
N SER A 13 -22.38 -19.33 7.84
CA SER A 13 -21.34 -18.57 8.51
C SER A 13 -21.95 -17.24 8.92
N SER A 14 -22.41 -17.22 10.16
CA SER A 14 -22.86 -16.03 10.87
C SER A 14 -21.68 -15.08 11.03
N PHE A 15 -21.39 -14.32 9.97
CA PHE A 15 -20.52 -13.16 10.05
C PHE A 15 -21.31 -12.08 10.78
N SER A 16 -21.23 -12.12 12.12
CA SER A 16 -21.65 -11.03 12.99
C SER A 16 -20.76 -9.82 12.71
N SER A 17 -21.09 -9.13 11.63
CA SER A 17 -20.59 -7.80 11.34
C SER A 17 -21.28 -6.82 12.27
N SER A 18 -20.91 -6.89 13.55
CA SER A 18 -21.06 -5.78 14.48
C SER A 18 -20.15 -4.64 14.01
N PHE A 19 -20.55 -3.96 12.93
CA PHE A 19 -20.04 -2.63 12.58
C PHE A 19 -20.58 -1.63 13.59
N SER A 20 -20.01 -1.70 14.80
CA SER A 20 -20.10 -0.66 15.80
C SER A 20 -19.02 0.38 15.52
N SER A 21 -19.45 1.63 15.37
CA SER A 21 -18.68 2.84 15.08
C SER A 21 -18.28 3.04 13.61
N THR A 22 -19.00 3.97 12.96
CA THR A 22 -18.70 4.52 11.63
C THR A 22 -17.37 5.27 11.66
N GLU A 23 -16.27 4.56 11.49
CA GLU A 23 -14.95 5.19 11.43
C GLU A 23 -14.81 5.96 10.10
N VAL A 24 -14.86 7.29 10.18
CA VAL A 24 -14.76 8.16 9.00
C VAL A 24 -13.29 8.25 8.57
N ARG A 25 -12.95 7.62 7.45
CA ARG A 25 -11.59 7.70 6.87
C ARG A 25 -11.43 8.98 6.07
N ILE A 26 -10.49 9.82 6.49
CA ILE A 26 -10.08 11.02 5.77
C ILE A 26 -8.72 10.77 5.11
N SER A 27 -8.64 11.00 3.81
CA SER A 27 -7.37 11.03 3.09
C SER A 27 -7.10 12.42 2.51
N LYS A 28 -5.86 12.88 2.65
CA LYS A 28 -5.40 14.17 2.09
C LYS A 28 -5.01 13.95 0.64
N THR A 29 -5.47 14.83 -0.22
CA THR A 29 -5.15 14.84 -1.65
C THR A 29 -4.85 16.27 -2.10
N THR A 30 -4.33 16.44 -3.30
CA THR A 30 -4.16 17.75 -3.91
C THR A 30 -4.87 17.83 -5.26
N THR A 31 -5.35 19.02 -5.60
CA THR A 31 -5.86 19.32 -6.95
C THR A 31 -4.70 19.50 -7.94
N ASN A 32 -4.99 19.53 -9.25
CA ASN A 32 -4.00 19.89 -10.27
C ASN A 32 -3.32 21.26 -10.05
N LYS A 33 -3.96 22.15 -9.26
CA LYS A 33 -3.41 23.46 -8.88
C LYS A 33 -2.71 23.43 -7.52
N GLN A 34 -2.32 22.25 -7.03
CA GLN A 34 -1.69 22.01 -5.73
C GLN A 34 -2.48 22.53 -4.53
N LYS A 35 -3.78 22.79 -4.68
CA LYS A 35 -4.64 23.16 -3.54
C LYS A 35 -5.00 21.91 -2.75
N PRO A 36 -4.95 21.93 -1.41
CA PRO A 36 -5.28 20.79 -0.58
C PRO A 36 -6.78 20.47 -0.66
N THR A 37 -7.08 19.18 -0.76
CA THR A 37 -8.42 18.60 -0.77
C THR A 37 -8.49 17.42 0.18
N LEU A 38 -9.66 17.18 0.75
CA LEU A 38 -9.93 16.00 1.57
C LEU A 38 -10.84 15.06 0.81
N ALA A 39 -10.50 13.78 0.81
CA ALA A 39 -11.34 12.72 0.32
C ALA A 39 -11.91 11.95 1.52
N VAL A 40 -13.24 11.86 1.59
CA VAL A 40 -13.96 11.22 2.70
C VAL A 40 -15.11 10.41 2.14
N ASN A 41 -15.15 9.11 2.45
CA ASN A 41 -16.22 8.19 2.05
C ASN A 41 -16.59 8.25 0.54
N GLY A 42 -15.60 8.42 -0.34
CA GLY A 42 -15.85 8.48 -1.79
C GLY A 42 -16.21 9.88 -2.33
N TYR A 43 -16.22 10.91 -1.48
CA TYR A 43 -16.50 12.29 -1.83
C TYR A 43 -15.28 13.20 -1.69
N ASP A 44 -15.21 14.20 -2.56
CA ASP A 44 -14.18 15.24 -2.54
C ASP A 44 -14.66 16.50 -1.84
N PHE A 45 -13.78 17.05 -0.99
CA PHE A 45 -14.01 18.29 -0.27
C PHE A 45 -12.87 19.29 -0.48
N GLN A 46 -13.25 20.54 -0.74
CA GLN A 46 -12.35 21.68 -0.92
C GLN A 46 -12.44 22.61 0.28
N MET A 47 -11.28 23.12 0.74
CA MET A 47 -11.24 24.06 1.85
C MET A 47 -12.00 25.33 1.50
N LYS A 48 -12.96 25.71 2.35
CA LYS A 48 -13.73 26.94 2.21
C LYS A 48 -13.11 28.03 3.07
N ASN A 49 -13.22 27.92 4.40
CA ASN A 49 -12.82 28.95 5.36
C ASN A 49 -12.52 28.31 6.74
N TYR A 50 -11.99 29.11 7.67
CA TYR A 50 -11.89 28.76 9.09
C TYR A 50 -13.07 29.32 9.88
N ASN A 51 -13.31 28.77 11.08
CA ASN A 51 -14.18 29.41 12.07
C ASN A 51 -13.57 30.74 12.59
N LYS A 52 -14.40 31.61 13.19
CA LYS A 52 -13.98 32.87 13.81
C LYS A 52 -12.84 32.66 14.82
N ALA A 53 -12.91 31.59 15.60
CA ALA A 53 -11.89 31.19 16.57
C ALA A 53 -10.66 30.48 15.95
N LYS A 54 -10.64 30.25 14.62
CA LYS A 54 -9.60 29.52 13.89
C LYS A 54 -9.26 28.13 14.45
N THR A 55 -10.21 27.44 15.09
CA THR A 55 -10.04 26.09 15.62
C THR A 55 -10.54 24.98 14.70
N ILE A 56 -11.41 25.34 13.74
CA ILE A 56 -12.10 24.40 12.85
C ILE A 56 -11.94 24.87 11.40
N LYS A 57 -11.65 23.93 10.51
CA LYS A 57 -11.65 24.11 9.06
C LYS A 57 -13.00 23.68 8.49
N PHE A 58 -13.60 24.55 7.68
CA PHE A 58 -14.80 24.24 6.91
C PHE A 58 -14.43 23.83 5.50
N TRP A 59 -14.95 22.68 5.08
CA TRP A 59 -14.77 22.13 3.76
C TRP A 59 -16.12 21.99 3.08
N ARG A 60 -16.19 22.33 1.80
CA ARG A 60 -17.36 22.16 0.95
C ARG A 60 -17.13 21.02 -0.03
N CYS A 61 -18.18 20.33 -0.44
CA CYS A 61 -18.04 19.38 -1.54
C CYS A 61 -17.47 20.07 -2.79
N ALA A 62 -16.69 19.30 -3.57
CA ALA A 62 -16.10 19.77 -4.82
C ALA A 62 -17.14 19.96 -5.93
N ASP A 63 -18.23 19.19 -5.91
CA ASP A 63 -19.36 19.40 -6.81
C ASP A 63 -20.03 20.74 -6.49
N ARG A 64 -20.24 21.56 -7.53
CA ARG A 64 -20.85 22.90 -7.41
C ARG A 64 -22.32 22.84 -7.04
N ASN A 65 -23.00 21.77 -7.42
CA ASN A 65 -24.43 21.58 -7.15
C ASN A 65 -24.69 20.95 -5.77
N CYS A 66 -23.62 20.59 -5.05
CA CYS A 66 -23.69 19.93 -3.77
C CYS A 66 -23.49 20.91 -2.61
N SER A 67 -24.42 20.91 -1.65
CA SER A 67 -24.36 21.75 -0.45
C SER A 67 -23.69 21.08 0.75
N ALA A 68 -23.15 19.87 0.59
CA ALA A 68 -22.53 19.13 1.68
C ALA A 68 -21.29 19.85 2.25
N LEU A 69 -21.20 19.87 3.58
CA LEU A 69 -20.16 20.55 4.34
C LEU A 69 -19.54 19.60 5.36
N LEU A 70 -18.21 19.56 5.39
CA LEU A 70 -17.41 18.78 6.31
C LEU A 70 -16.62 19.73 7.22
N HIS A 71 -16.55 19.41 8.51
CA HIS A 71 -15.77 20.15 9.49
C HIS A 71 -14.64 19.25 9.99
N THR A 72 -13.43 19.79 9.98
CA THR A 72 -12.25 19.14 10.58
C THR A 72 -11.59 20.06 11.60
N ASN A 73 -10.77 19.49 12.47
CA ASN A 73 -9.89 20.30 13.31
C ASN A 73 -8.70 20.84 12.47
N LEU A 74 -7.75 21.49 13.14
CA LEU A 74 -6.55 22.04 12.49
C LEU A 74 -5.60 20.97 11.92
N ASN A 75 -5.64 19.76 12.47
CA ASN A 75 -4.85 18.61 12.04
C ASN A 75 -5.50 17.83 10.88
N ASP A 76 -6.66 18.29 10.40
CA ASP A 76 -7.51 17.65 9.39
C ASP A 76 -8.17 16.34 9.87
N GLU A 77 -8.32 16.18 11.18
CA GLU A 77 -9.09 15.07 11.76
C GLU A 77 -10.59 15.38 11.69
N PHE A 78 -11.39 14.33 11.50
CA PHE A 78 -12.83 14.43 11.39
C PHE A 78 -13.44 15.00 12.66
N VAL A 79 -14.26 16.05 12.54
CA VAL A 79 -15.05 16.57 13.67
C VAL A 79 -16.52 16.23 13.48
N ARG A 80 -17.11 16.66 12.36
CA ARG A 80 -18.50 16.38 12.00
C ARG A 80 -18.79 16.76 10.56
N PHE A 81 -19.89 16.24 10.03
CA PHE A 81 -20.57 16.86 8.90
C PHE A 81 -21.51 17.96 9.40
N SER A 82 -21.73 19.01 8.60
CA SER A 82 -22.69 20.07 8.98
C SER A 82 -24.13 19.55 9.01
N ARG A 83 -24.41 18.46 8.29
CA ARG A 83 -25.68 17.72 8.25
C ARG A 83 -25.37 16.23 8.03
N ASN A 84 -26.32 15.43 7.53
CA ASN A 84 -26.08 14.00 7.27
C ASN A 84 -25.13 13.81 6.07
N ILE A 85 -24.37 12.71 6.04
CA ILE A 85 -23.57 12.30 4.88
C ILE A 85 -24.46 12.04 3.65
N ALA A 86 -25.74 11.72 3.88
CA ALA A 86 -26.73 11.53 2.82
C ALA A 86 -27.13 12.83 2.09
N ASP A 87 -26.69 14.01 2.56
CA ASP A 87 -27.06 15.30 1.97
C ASP A 87 -26.27 15.65 0.69
N HIS A 88 -25.48 14.70 0.17
CA HIS A 88 -24.88 14.85 -1.15
C HIS A 88 -25.96 14.74 -2.23
N SER A 89 -25.99 15.71 -3.14
CA SER A 89 -26.89 15.73 -4.30
C SER A 89 -26.42 14.83 -5.44
N HIS A 90 -25.38 14.04 -5.23
CA HIS A 90 -24.72 13.22 -6.23
C HIS A 90 -24.15 11.96 -5.58
N LEU A 91 -23.91 10.95 -6.41
CA LEU A 91 -23.26 9.72 -5.97
C LEU A 91 -21.76 9.93 -5.71
N PRO A 92 -21.15 9.12 -4.83
CA PRO A 92 -19.72 9.13 -4.65
C PRO A 92 -19.03 8.67 -5.94
N ASN A 93 -17.84 9.21 -6.22
CA ASN A 93 -17.06 8.84 -7.40
C ASN A 93 -15.67 8.31 -6.98
N PRO A 94 -15.60 7.05 -6.50
CA PRO A 94 -14.37 6.46 -6.01
C PRO A 94 -13.28 6.36 -7.09
N ALA A 95 -13.66 6.11 -8.35
CA ALA A 95 -12.70 6.00 -9.45
C ALA A 95 -11.91 7.31 -9.65
N THR A 96 -12.58 8.46 -9.61
CA THR A 96 -11.87 9.75 -9.71
C THR A 96 -10.94 10.03 -8.54
N LEU A 97 -11.28 9.55 -7.35
CA LEU A 97 -10.43 9.64 -6.17
C LEU A 97 -9.20 8.77 -6.29
N GLU A 98 -9.37 7.51 -6.72
CA GLU A 98 -8.27 6.57 -6.94
C GLU A 98 -7.27 7.08 -7.98
N ILE A 99 -7.77 7.63 -9.09
CA ILE A 99 -6.91 8.24 -10.11
C ILE A 99 -6.11 9.40 -9.51
N ARG A 100 -6.73 10.21 -8.65
CA ARG A 100 -6.04 11.35 -8.02
C ARG A 100 -5.02 10.90 -7.00
N THR A 101 -5.35 9.93 -6.14
CA THR A 101 -4.41 9.40 -5.14
C THR A 101 -3.22 8.72 -5.82
N LEU A 102 -3.45 8.00 -6.92
CA LEU A 102 -2.38 7.42 -7.73
C LEU A 102 -1.44 8.49 -8.31
N ARG A 103 -2.01 9.55 -8.91
CA ARG A 103 -1.20 10.67 -9.44
C ARG A 103 -0.38 11.36 -8.36
N GLU A 104 -0.94 11.53 -7.17
CA GLU A 104 -0.22 12.13 -6.04
C GLU A 104 0.96 11.24 -5.61
N LYS A 105 0.73 9.93 -5.48
CA LYS A 105 1.80 8.98 -5.17
C LYS A 105 2.90 9.03 -6.22
N MET A 106 2.54 8.99 -7.51
CA MET A 106 3.53 9.08 -8.60
C MET A 106 4.33 10.39 -8.54
N ARG A 107 3.70 11.51 -8.18
CA ARG A 107 4.40 12.78 -8.00
C ARG A 107 5.39 12.71 -6.84
N GLN A 108 4.95 12.21 -5.69
CA GLN A 108 5.81 12.07 -4.50
C GLN A 108 7.01 11.16 -4.80
N LEU A 109 6.78 10.05 -5.50
CA LEU A 109 7.85 9.17 -5.95
C LEU A 109 8.81 9.92 -6.88
N ALA A 110 8.31 10.63 -7.89
CA ALA A 110 9.16 11.41 -8.79
C ALA A 110 9.97 12.52 -8.09
N GLU A 111 9.46 13.08 -6.99
CA GLU A 111 10.15 14.10 -6.19
C GLU A 111 11.21 13.51 -5.25
N HIS A 112 11.01 12.29 -4.76
CA HIS A 112 11.86 11.68 -3.72
C HIS A 112 12.78 10.57 -4.23
N GLU A 113 12.40 9.84 -5.27
CA GLU A 113 13.22 8.81 -5.90
C GLU A 113 14.18 9.47 -6.88
N LEU A 114 15.30 9.97 -6.34
CA LEU A 114 16.43 10.50 -7.09
C LEU A 114 17.48 9.42 -7.37
N LEU A 115 17.07 8.14 -7.49
CA LEU A 115 18.01 7.07 -7.78
C LEU A 115 18.73 7.40 -9.09
N PRO A 116 20.06 7.55 -9.08
CA PRO A 116 20.81 7.78 -10.29
C PRO A 116 20.53 6.64 -11.27
N LEU A 117 20.36 6.97 -12.56
CA LEU A 117 20.16 5.98 -13.62
C LEU A 117 21.18 4.83 -13.56
N GLN A 118 22.41 5.16 -13.16
CA GLN A 118 23.49 4.19 -13.00
C GLN A 118 23.20 3.14 -11.91
N GLU A 119 22.67 3.57 -10.75
CA GLU A 119 22.35 2.67 -9.65
C GLU A 119 21.18 1.74 -10.01
N ILE A 120 20.20 2.26 -10.76
CA ILE A 120 19.11 1.44 -11.31
C ILE A 120 19.67 0.39 -12.29
N THR A 121 20.58 0.78 -13.19
CA THR A 121 21.18 -0.18 -14.11
C THR A 121 22.02 -1.23 -13.40
N GLU A 122 22.76 -0.86 -12.35
CA GLU A 122 23.56 -1.79 -11.56
C GLU A 122 22.66 -2.79 -10.81
N GLN A 123 21.54 -2.33 -10.24
CA GLN A 123 20.56 -3.19 -9.57
C GLN A 123 19.91 -4.18 -10.54
N GLU A 124 19.47 -3.72 -11.71
CA GLU A 124 18.86 -4.59 -12.72
C GLU A 124 19.89 -5.59 -13.29
N MET A 125 21.12 -5.16 -13.53
CA MET A 125 22.22 -6.05 -13.94
C MET A 125 22.53 -7.10 -12.87
N MET A 126 22.55 -6.72 -11.59
CA MET A 126 22.80 -7.66 -10.50
C MET A 126 21.64 -8.64 -10.30
N ALA A 127 20.38 -8.18 -10.43
CA ALA A 127 19.20 -9.03 -10.38
C ALA A 127 19.17 -10.04 -11.53
N LEU A 128 19.53 -9.61 -12.75
CA LEU A 128 19.69 -10.50 -13.90
C LEU A 128 20.84 -11.50 -13.69
N ALA A 129 21.98 -11.05 -13.18
CA ALA A 129 23.10 -11.93 -12.87
C ALA A 129 22.70 -13.00 -11.84
N LEU A 130 21.89 -12.64 -10.83
CA LEU A 130 21.38 -13.59 -9.85
C LEU A 130 20.33 -14.54 -10.42
N ALA A 131 19.46 -14.07 -11.32
CA ALA A 131 18.46 -14.90 -11.98
C ALA A 131 19.07 -15.88 -12.99
N LEU A 132 20.18 -15.50 -13.63
CA LEU A 132 20.95 -16.33 -14.55
C LEU A 132 22.04 -17.13 -13.84
N ALA A 133 22.32 -16.82 -12.56
CA ALA A 133 23.19 -17.66 -11.76
C ALA A 133 22.60 -19.05 -11.77
N PRO A 134 23.35 -20.08 -12.19
CA PRO A 134 22.87 -21.44 -12.11
C PRO A 134 22.47 -21.67 -10.65
N GLN A 135 21.26 -22.18 -10.42
CA GLN A 135 20.91 -22.76 -9.12
C GLN A 135 21.75 -24.03 -8.95
N GLU A 136 23.05 -23.86 -8.81
CA GLU A 136 23.91 -24.93 -8.37
C GLU A 136 23.51 -25.22 -6.93
N HIS A 137 23.07 -26.44 -6.73
CA HIS A 137 22.83 -26.98 -5.41
C HIS A 137 24.09 -26.75 -4.58
N ILE A 138 24.01 -25.92 -3.54
CA ILE A 138 25.14 -25.45 -2.73
C ILE A 138 26.19 -26.56 -2.46
N PRO A 139 25.81 -27.82 -2.16
CA PRO A 139 26.76 -28.94 -2.07
C PRO A 139 27.71 -29.16 -3.26
N SER A 140 27.27 -29.00 -4.51
CA SER A 140 28.13 -29.22 -5.70
C SER A 140 29.20 -28.14 -5.90
N LEU A 141 28.96 -26.93 -5.39
CA LEU A 141 29.98 -25.87 -5.36
C LEU A 141 31.09 -26.21 -4.35
N PHE A 142 30.72 -26.79 -3.21
CA PHE A 142 31.69 -27.23 -2.21
C PHE A 142 32.54 -28.41 -2.69
N ASP A 143 31.96 -29.38 -3.40
CA ASP A 143 32.71 -30.51 -3.97
C ASP A 143 33.81 -30.05 -4.95
N ARG A 144 33.51 -29.06 -5.80
CA ARG A 144 34.50 -28.49 -6.73
C ARG A 144 35.60 -27.70 -6.03
N LEU A 145 35.24 -26.93 -4.99
CA LEU A 145 36.24 -26.21 -4.19
C LEU A 145 37.13 -27.17 -3.41
N SER A 146 36.59 -28.30 -2.95
CA SER A 146 37.31 -29.35 -2.22
C SER A 146 38.38 -30.04 -3.07
N GLU A 147 38.25 -30.05 -4.39
CA GLU A 147 39.25 -30.61 -5.32
C GLU A 147 40.50 -29.73 -5.48
N GLU A 148 40.39 -28.42 -5.26
CA GLU A 148 41.48 -27.44 -5.44
C GLU A 148 42.25 -27.13 -4.15
N LEU A 149 41.77 -27.59 -2.99
CA LEU A 149 42.30 -27.25 -1.68
C LEU A 149 43.20 -28.35 -1.10
N ASP A 150 44.20 -27.94 -0.32
CA ASP A 150 45.03 -28.89 0.41
C ASP A 150 44.27 -29.53 1.60
N GLU A 151 44.84 -30.57 2.21
CA GLU A 151 44.16 -31.40 3.21
C GLU A 151 43.80 -30.61 4.49
N ASP A 152 44.61 -29.61 4.83
CA ASP A 152 44.39 -28.74 5.99
C ASP A 152 43.29 -27.71 5.72
N GLU A 153 43.26 -27.12 4.52
CA GLU A 153 42.19 -26.22 4.08
C GLU A 153 40.86 -26.96 3.95
N ARG A 154 40.86 -28.19 3.43
CA ARG A 154 39.66 -29.05 3.34
C ARG A 154 39.03 -29.32 4.71
N ASN A 155 39.86 -29.67 5.69
CA ASN A 155 39.40 -29.91 7.06
C ASN A 155 38.80 -28.66 7.70
N GLN A 156 39.37 -27.48 7.45
CA GLN A 156 38.81 -26.21 7.94
C GLN A 156 37.45 -25.90 7.30
N LEU A 157 37.32 -26.17 6.00
CA LEU A 157 36.09 -25.95 5.24
C LEU A 157 34.95 -26.88 5.71
N ASP A 158 35.27 -28.12 6.02
CA ASP A 158 34.33 -29.11 6.57
C ASP A 158 33.79 -28.70 7.95
N VAL A 159 34.65 -28.13 8.80
CA VAL A 159 34.26 -27.61 10.12
C VAL A 159 33.32 -26.41 9.97
N LEU A 160 33.64 -25.49 9.05
CA LEU A 160 32.78 -24.35 8.74
C LEU A 160 31.42 -24.79 8.22
N PHE A 161 31.37 -25.79 7.33
CA PHE A 161 30.13 -26.30 6.77
C PHE A 161 29.23 -26.96 7.83
N LYS A 162 29.81 -27.79 8.72
CA LYS A 162 29.08 -28.39 9.84
C LYS A 162 28.49 -27.34 10.77
N ASN A 163 29.24 -26.27 11.06
CA ASN A 163 28.77 -25.15 11.87
C ASN A 163 27.67 -24.34 11.18
N PHE A 164 27.78 -24.11 9.87
CA PHE A 164 26.77 -23.41 9.09
C PHE A 164 25.44 -24.19 9.08
N GLN A 165 25.49 -25.51 8.81
CA GLN A 165 24.28 -26.36 8.83
C GLN A 165 23.60 -26.38 10.20
N THR A 166 24.37 -26.40 11.29
CA THR A 166 23.79 -26.42 12.64
C THR A 166 23.19 -25.09 13.07
N GLN A 167 23.67 -23.96 12.55
CA GLN A 167 23.14 -22.63 12.91
C GLN A 167 21.98 -22.15 12.02
N TRP A 168 21.95 -22.52 10.74
CA TRP A 168 21.03 -21.89 9.77
C TRP A 168 19.93 -22.81 9.21
N MET A 169 20.01 -24.14 9.39
CA MET A 169 18.97 -25.08 9.00
C MET A 169 18.18 -25.67 10.20
N ARG A 170 17.81 -24.81 11.16
CA ARG A 170 16.82 -25.12 12.21
C ARG A 170 15.49 -24.42 11.96
#